data_AF-A0A350UIM1-F1
#
_entry.id   AF-A0A350UIM1-F1
#
_cell.length_a   1.000
_cell.length_b   1.000
_cell.length_c   1.000
_cell.angle_alpha   90.00
_cell.angle_beta   90.00
_cell.angle_gamma   90.00
#
_symmetry.space_group_name_H-M   'P 1'
#
loop_
_entity.id
_entity.type
_entity.pdbx_description
1 polymer ?
#
loop_
_entity_poly.entity_id
_entity_poly.type
_entity_poly.pdbx_seq_one_letter_code
_entity_poly.pdbx_strand_id
1 'polypeptide(L)'
;MIGPDKKLLGLRRYHTSRLLQTRRKLLEALDRMEKGRTVTVGTDFSWNKTVLAREAGVNVNTLVRKLPDGEWAFPEVNERFEELKRKRQPVAGISDTKDAKIFDLRGEVDRLREQNRQLALEVGRIGRLVLEERDRADRMSAFERQNASLREEISRIRRADADGGGRQA
;
A
#
# COMPACT_ATOMS: atom_id res chain seq x y z
N MET A 1 -68.39 -15.74 -12.30
CA MET A 1 -68.11 -14.49 -11.54
C MET A 1 -67.15 -14.80 -10.40
N ILE A 2 -65.95 -14.21 -10.38
CA ILE A 2 -64.96 -14.41 -9.31
C ILE A 2 -65.36 -13.49 -8.14
N GLY A 3 -65.86 -14.08 -7.06
CA GLY A 3 -66.38 -13.36 -5.90
C GLY A 3 -65.37 -12.40 -5.26
N PRO A 4 -65.83 -11.30 -4.65
CA PRO A 4 -65.00 -10.24 -4.07
C PRO A 4 -63.98 -10.77 -3.05
N ASP A 5 -64.31 -11.83 -2.32
CA ASP A 5 -63.42 -12.44 -1.31
C ASP A 5 -62.18 -13.11 -1.93
N LYS A 6 -62.30 -13.70 -3.12
CA LYS A 6 -61.16 -14.31 -3.82
C LYS A 6 -60.17 -13.24 -4.31
N LYS A 7 -60.66 -12.05 -4.68
CA LYS A 7 -59.82 -10.91 -5.06
C LYS A 7 -59.08 -10.33 -3.86
N LEU A 8 -59.74 -10.23 -2.70
CA LEU A 8 -59.13 -9.76 -1.45
C LEU A 8 -58.04 -10.72 -0.96
N LEU A 9 -58.25 -12.03 -1.05
CA LEU A 9 -57.24 -13.03 -0.70
C LEU A 9 -56.01 -12.99 -1.62
N GLY A 10 -56.22 -12.83 -2.94
CA GLY A 10 -55.13 -12.66 -3.89
C GLY A 10 -54.29 -11.39 -3.63
N LEU A 11 -54.97 -10.28 -3.32
CA LEU A 11 -54.32 -9.01 -2.98
C LEU A 11 -53.51 -9.12 -1.68
N ARG A 12 -54.07 -9.75 -0.64
CA ARG A 12 -53.36 -10.00 0.63
C ARG A 12 -52.09 -10.83 0.40
N ARG A 13 -52.18 -11.94 -0.34
CA ARG A 13 -51.03 -12.81 -0.68
C ARG A 13 -49.94 -12.05 -1.46
N TYR A 14 -50.34 -11.22 -2.41
CA TYR A 14 -49.39 -10.38 -3.16
C TYR A 14 -48.64 -9.40 -2.25
N HIS A 15 -49.35 -8.72 -1.35
CA HIS A 15 -48.73 -7.80 -0.40
C HIS A 15 -47.80 -8.51 0.60
N THR A 16 -48.17 -9.69 1.11
CA THR A 16 -47.29 -10.47 2.01
C THR A 16 -46.02 -10.91 1.29
N SER A 17 -46.16 -11.42 0.06
CA SER A 17 -45.02 -11.86 -0.75
C SER A 17 -44.05 -10.71 -1.06
N ARG A 18 -44.59 -9.53 -1.37
CA ARG A 18 -43.78 -8.33 -1.65
C ARG A 18 -43.00 -7.86 -0.43
N LEU A 19 -43.59 -7.90 0.76
CA LEU A 19 -42.91 -7.52 2.01
C LEU A 19 -41.77 -8.48 2.34
N LEU A 20 -42.02 -9.79 2.21
CA LEU A 20 -40.99 -10.81 2.44
C LEU A 20 -39.82 -10.67 1.44
N GLN A 21 -40.11 -10.42 0.16
CA GLN A 21 -39.08 -10.21 -0.85
C GLN A 21 -38.26 -8.94 -0.58
N THR A 22 -38.92 -7.86 -0.15
CA THR A 22 -38.23 -6.60 0.21
C THR A 22 -37.31 -6.81 1.42
N ARG A 23 -37.80 -7.51 2.45
CA ARG A 23 -37.01 -7.87 3.64
C ARG A 23 -35.77 -8.67 3.27
N ARG A 24 -35.92 -9.69 2.42
CA ARG A 24 -34.81 -10.54 1.97
C ARG A 24 -33.74 -9.74 1.23
N LYS A 25 -34.13 -8.88 0.29
CA LYS A 25 -33.20 -8.01 -0.47
C LYS A 25 -32.38 -7.09 0.45
N LEU A 26 -33.03 -6.54 1.47
CA LEU A 26 -32.38 -5.66 2.45
C LEU A 26 -31.35 -6.40 3.30
N LEU A 27 -31.66 -7.60 3.76
CA LEU A 27 -30.71 -8.43 4.53
C LEU A 27 -29.53 -8.89 3.66
N GLU A 28 -29.78 -9.33 2.43
CA GLU A 28 -28.73 -9.71 1.48
C GLU A 28 -27.83 -8.51 1.12
N ALA A 29 -28.38 -7.30 1.04
CA ALA A 29 -27.59 -6.08 0.86
C ALA A 29 -26.74 -5.76 2.09
N LEU A 30 -27.28 -5.91 3.30
CA LEU A 30 -26.50 -5.76 4.54
C LEU A 30 -25.32 -6.73 4.60
N ASP A 31 -25.54 -8.01 4.26
CA ASP A 31 -24.47 -9.02 4.22
C ASP A 31 -23.36 -8.64 3.22
N ARG A 32 -23.74 -8.08 2.05
CA ARG A 32 -22.79 -7.60 1.05
C ARG A 32 -22.00 -6.39 1.53
N MET A 33 -22.68 -5.41 2.13
CA MET A 33 -22.05 -4.22 2.71
C MET A 33 -21.09 -4.59 3.85
N GLU A 34 -21.47 -5.54 4.70
CA GLU A 34 -20.63 -6.06 5.79
C GLU A 34 -19.34 -6.71 5.25
N LYS A 35 -19.44 -7.49 4.17
CA LYS A 35 -18.32 -8.19 3.53
C LYS A 35 -17.50 -7.33 2.56
N GLY A 36 -17.88 -6.06 2.34
CA GLY A 36 -17.23 -5.17 1.37
C GLY A 36 -17.41 -5.59 -0.10
N ARG A 37 -18.45 -6.39 -0.40
CA ARG A 37 -18.79 -6.86 -1.76
C ARG A 37 -20.02 -6.13 -2.30
N THR A 38 -20.03 -4.81 -2.15
CA THR A 38 -21.12 -3.97 -2.67
C THR A 38 -21.14 -4.00 -4.19
N VAL A 39 -22.34 -4.12 -4.76
CA VAL A 39 -22.55 -4.26 -6.21
C VAL A 39 -22.83 -2.90 -6.83
N THR A 40 -23.58 -2.05 -6.14
CA THR A 40 -24.05 -0.77 -6.69
C THR A 40 -23.25 0.41 -6.17
N VAL A 41 -22.45 0.22 -5.12
CA VAL A 41 -21.78 1.30 -4.41
C VAL A 41 -20.28 1.01 -4.39
N GLY A 42 -19.47 2.00 -4.81
CA GLY A 42 -18.01 1.89 -4.83
C GLY A 42 -17.41 1.64 -3.45
N THR A 43 -16.13 1.28 -3.41
CA THR A 43 -15.40 0.89 -2.18
C THR A 43 -15.41 1.94 -1.08
N ASP A 44 -15.63 3.22 -1.42
CA ASP A 44 -15.59 4.35 -0.49
C ASP A 44 -16.99 4.76 0.02
N PHE A 45 -17.89 3.79 0.21
CA PHE A 45 -19.27 4.10 0.60
C PHE A 45 -19.43 4.42 2.08
N SER A 46 -20.37 5.34 2.37
CA SER A 46 -20.78 5.65 3.74
C SER A 46 -21.93 4.77 4.20
N TRP A 47 -21.90 4.34 5.47
CA TRP A 47 -22.96 3.57 6.11
C TRP A 47 -24.18 4.46 6.39
N ASN A 48 -25.02 4.63 5.37
CA ASN A 48 -26.28 5.37 5.45
C ASN A 48 -27.44 4.53 4.88
N LYS A 49 -28.68 4.85 5.29
CA LYS A 49 -29.88 4.09 4.90
C LYS A 49 -30.22 4.27 3.41
N THR A 50 -29.82 5.38 2.80
CA THR A 50 -29.97 5.64 1.35
C THR A 50 -29.09 4.72 0.50
N VAL A 51 -27.86 4.45 0.94
CA VAL A 51 -26.91 3.53 0.32
C VAL A 51 -27.38 2.10 0.50
N LEU A 52 -27.88 1.71 1.68
CA LEU A 52 -28.50 0.40 1.88
C LEU A 52 -29.69 0.19 0.94
N ALA A 53 -30.57 1.19 0.82
CA ALA A 53 -31.72 1.13 -0.07
C ALA A 53 -31.28 0.93 -1.54
N ARG A 54 -30.26 1.68 -1.97
CA ARG A 54 -29.68 1.59 -3.31
C ARG A 54 -29.04 0.22 -3.57
N GLU A 55 -28.28 -0.31 -2.61
CA GLU A 55 -27.63 -1.62 -2.70
C GLU A 55 -28.64 -2.77 -2.75
N ALA A 56 -29.77 -2.63 -2.06
CA ALA A 56 -30.87 -3.59 -2.08
C ALA A 56 -31.83 -3.42 -3.28
N GLY A 57 -31.69 -2.34 -4.05
CA GLY A 57 -32.61 -2.00 -5.15
C GLY A 57 -34.04 -1.72 -4.66
N VAL A 58 -34.18 -1.09 -3.49
CA VAL A 58 -35.48 -0.72 -2.89
C VAL A 58 -35.55 0.79 -2.66
N ASN A 59 -36.76 1.33 -2.55
CA ASN A 59 -36.93 2.76 -2.27
C ASN A 59 -36.54 3.06 -0.82
N VAL A 60 -35.75 4.10 -0.56
CA VAL A 60 -35.34 4.48 0.81
C VAL A 60 -36.52 4.66 1.76
N ASN A 61 -37.66 5.14 1.26
CA ASN A 61 -38.86 5.31 2.05
C ASN A 61 -39.40 3.99 2.60
N THR A 62 -39.07 2.82 2.02
CA THR A 62 -39.48 1.54 2.60
C THR A 62 -38.76 1.22 3.90
N LEU A 63 -37.55 1.73 4.08
CA LEU A 63 -36.74 1.57 5.30
C LEU A 63 -37.09 2.60 6.38
N VAL A 64 -37.48 3.80 5.94
CA VAL A 64 -37.81 4.95 6.81
C VAL A 64 -39.33 5.09 7.03
N ARG A 65 -40.14 4.16 6.52
CA ARG A 65 -41.58 4.16 6.80
C ARG A 65 -41.82 3.64 8.21
N LYS A 66 -42.50 4.47 9.01
CA LYS A 66 -43.13 4.03 10.25
C LYS A 66 -44.54 3.53 9.96
N LEU A 67 -44.90 2.42 10.58
CA LEU A 67 -46.25 1.88 10.61
C LEU A 67 -47.12 2.72 11.58
N PRO A 68 -48.45 2.61 11.52
CA PRO A 68 -49.37 3.40 12.36
C PRO A 68 -49.19 3.17 13.87
N ASP A 69 -48.59 2.03 14.24
CA ASP A 69 -48.18 1.66 15.60
C ASP A 69 -46.89 2.37 16.07
N GLY A 70 -46.24 3.13 15.19
CA GLY A 70 -44.98 3.82 15.46
C GLY A 70 -43.73 2.96 15.21
N GLU A 71 -43.87 1.67 14.88
CA GLU A 71 -42.77 0.77 14.57
C GLU A 71 -42.23 1.00 13.17
N TRP A 72 -40.96 0.66 12.94
CA TRP A 72 -40.40 0.70 11.59
C TRP A 72 -40.96 -0.46 10.76
N ALA A 73 -41.14 -0.26 9.45
CA ALA A 73 -41.61 -1.31 8.55
C ALA A 73 -40.71 -2.56 8.50
N PHE A 74 -39.42 -2.40 8.86
CA PHE A 74 -38.43 -3.48 8.97
C PHE A 74 -37.53 -3.22 10.19
N PRO A 75 -37.98 -3.51 11.41
CA PRO A 75 -37.25 -3.17 12.63
C PRO A 75 -35.92 -3.93 12.72
N GLU A 76 -35.89 -5.20 12.33
CA GLU A 76 -34.68 -6.04 12.46
C GLU A 76 -33.58 -5.60 11.48
N VAL A 77 -33.96 -5.08 10.31
CA VAL A 77 -33.02 -4.50 9.33
C VAL A 77 -32.42 -3.21 9.86
N ASN A 78 -33.24 -2.36 10.48
CA ASN A 78 -32.77 -1.11 11.08
C ASN A 78 -31.83 -1.37 12.26
N GLU A 79 -32.17 -2.31 13.13
CA GLU A 79 -31.34 -2.67 14.28
C GLU A 79 -29.97 -3.21 13.85
N ARG A 80 -29.97 -4.20 12.94
CA ARG A 80 -28.72 -4.76 12.38
C ARG A 80 -27.89 -3.71 11.64
N PHE A 81 -28.53 -2.80 10.92
CA PHE A 81 -27.84 -1.71 10.26
C PHE A 81 -27.13 -0.78 11.26
N GLU A 82 -27.78 -0.38 12.35
CA GLU A 82 -27.18 0.46 13.38
C GLU A 82 -26.08 -0.26 14.19
N GLU A 83 -26.19 -1.58 14.38
CA GLU A 83 -25.11 -2.39 14.94
C GLU A 83 -23.86 -2.40 14.04
N LEU A 84 -24.04 -2.68 12.75
CA LEU A 84 -22.92 -2.71 11.79
C LEU A 84 -22.30 -1.33 11.62
N LYS A 85 -23.12 -0.28 11.61
CA LYS A 85 -22.67 1.10 11.59
C LYS A 85 -21.84 1.42 12.84
N ARG A 86 -22.29 1.02 14.04
CA ARG A 86 -21.50 1.19 15.28
C ARG A 86 -20.20 0.42 15.26
N LYS A 87 -20.19 -0.83 14.79
CA LYS A 87 -18.97 -1.66 14.66
C LYS A 87 -17.92 -1.04 13.74
N ARG A 88 -18.35 -0.33 12.69
CA ARG A 88 -17.48 0.32 11.71
C ARG A 88 -17.23 1.80 11.96
N GLN A 89 -17.97 2.42 12.86
CA GLN A 89 -17.69 3.80 13.25
C GLN A 89 -16.30 3.82 13.89
N PRO A 90 -15.38 4.67 13.41
CA PRO A 90 -14.08 4.81 14.05
C PRO A 90 -14.34 5.16 15.52
N VAL A 91 -13.94 4.29 16.43
CA VAL A 91 -13.84 4.65 17.85
C VAL A 91 -12.85 5.80 17.89
N ALA A 92 -13.31 7.00 18.26
CA ALA A 92 -12.55 8.24 18.12
C ALA A 92 -11.11 8.14 18.67
N GLY A 93 -10.87 7.34 19.71
CA GLY A 93 -9.52 7.11 20.26
C GLY A 93 -8.57 6.23 19.44
N ILE A 94 -9.05 5.44 18.46
CA ILE A 94 -8.18 4.63 17.59
C ILE A 94 -7.66 5.47 16.41
N SER A 95 -8.37 6.52 16.00
CA SER A 95 -7.86 7.45 14.99
C SER A 95 -6.67 8.22 15.54
N ASP A 96 -6.81 8.80 16.73
CA ASP A 96 -5.75 9.61 17.35
C ASP A 96 -4.44 8.82 17.55
N THR A 97 -4.52 7.55 17.92
CA THR A 97 -3.35 6.67 18.07
C THR A 97 -2.71 6.31 16.73
N LYS A 98 -3.51 6.09 15.67
CA LYS A 98 -2.99 5.88 14.31
C LYS A 98 -2.38 7.15 13.74
N ASP A 99 -3.01 8.29 13.97
CA ASP A 99 -2.54 9.59 13.49
C ASP A 99 -1.24 10.01 14.17
N ALA A 100 -1.12 9.78 15.49
CA ALA A 100 0.15 9.91 16.21
C ALA A 100 1.24 8.99 15.64
N LYS A 101 0.90 7.71 15.39
CA LYS A 101 1.86 6.77 14.81
C LYS A 101 2.28 7.16 13.40
N ILE A 102 1.37 7.70 12.58
CA ILE A 102 1.67 8.22 11.25
C ILE A 102 2.63 9.40 11.34
N PHE A 103 2.42 10.30 12.31
CA PHE A 103 3.33 11.43 12.54
C PHE A 103 4.74 10.95 12.91
N ASP A 104 4.86 10.02 13.85
CA ASP A 104 6.16 9.45 14.25
C ASP A 104 6.87 8.77 13.08
N LEU A 105 6.14 7.96 12.30
CA LEU A 105 6.68 7.26 11.14
C LEU A 105 7.16 8.23 10.04
N ARG A 106 6.45 9.34 9.82
CA ARG A 106 6.90 10.40 8.89
C ARG A 106 8.21 11.01 9.36
N GLY A 107 8.32 11.32 10.64
CA GLY A 107 9.57 11.84 11.23
C GLY A 107 10.74 10.86 11.10
N GLU A 108 10.48 9.56 11.27
CA GLU A 108 11.51 8.51 11.08
C GLU A 108 11.95 8.41 9.60
N VAL A 109 11.00 8.46 8.67
CA VAL A 109 11.29 8.46 7.23
C VAL A 109 12.16 9.66 6.83
N ASP A 110 11.87 10.84 7.36
CA ASP A 110 12.65 12.04 7.05
C ASP A 110 14.07 11.95 7.62
N ARG A 111 14.23 11.41 8.84
CA ARG A 111 15.54 11.13 9.43
C ARG A 111 16.35 10.13 8.60
N LEU A 112 15.74 9.02 8.18
CA LEU A 112 16.39 8.02 7.33
C LEU A 112 16.77 8.58 5.95
N ARG A 113 15.93 9.44 5.37
CA ARG A 113 16.24 10.13 4.10
C ARG A 113 17.43 11.06 4.22
N GLU A 114 17.57 11.76 5.34
CA GLU A 114 18.75 12.60 5.61
C GLU A 114 20.00 11.75 5.76
N GLN A 115 19.95 10.68 6.56
CA GLN A 115 21.08 9.75 6.71
C GLN A 115 21.51 9.13 5.37
N ASN A 116 20.56 8.68 4.55
CA ASN A 116 20.87 8.15 3.22
C ASN A 116 21.54 9.19 2.30
N ARG A 117 21.13 10.46 2.38
CA ARG A 117 21.79 11.54 1.62
C ARG A 117 23.23 11.74 2.07
N GLN A 118 23.50 11.73 3.37
CA GLN A 118 24.85 11.86 3.92
C GLN A 118 25.75 10.69 3.50
N LEU A 119 25.25 9.46 3.63
CA LEU A 119 25.97 8.26 3.20
C LEU A 119 26.28 8.29 1.70
N ALA A 120 25.35 8.74 0.86
CA ALA A 120 25.59 8.86 -0.58
C ALA A 120 26.74 9.85 -0.90
N LEU A 121 26.84 10.96 -0.15
CA LEU A 121 27.95 11.91 -0.29
C LEU A 121 29.29 11.32 0.16
N GLU A 122 29.30 10.54 1.24
CA GLU A 122 30.50 9.84 1.71
C GLU A 122 30.98 8.77 0.73
N VAL A 123 30.07 7.96 0.20
CA VAL A 123 30.38 6.98 -0.85
C VAL A 123 30.98 7.68 -2.07
N GLY A 124 30.41 8.81 -2.49
CA GLY A 124 30.96 9.61 -3.58
C GLY A 124 32.37 10.16 -3.29
N ARG A 125 32.64 10.56 -2.05
CA ARG A 125 33.97 11.01 -1.60
C ARG A 125 34.98 9.88 -1.62
N ILE A 126 34.63 8.73 -1.04
CA ILE A 126 35.49 7.54 -1.01
C ILE A 126 35.77 7.06 -2.43
N GLY A 127 34.76 7.05 -3.32
CA GLY A 127 34.93 6.67 -4.71
C GLY A 127 35.99 7.50 -5.44
N ARG A 128 36.07 8.81 -5.18
CA ARG A 128 37.12 9.67 -5.75
C ARG A 128 38.51 9.31 -5.21
N LEU A 129 38.65 9.12 -3.91
CA LEU A 129 39.92 8.73 -3.29
C LEU A 129 40.43 7.38 -3.83
N VAL A 130 39.53 6.43 -4.06
CA VAL A 130 39.89 5.12 -4.65
C VAL A 130 40.43 5.27 -6.07
N LEU A 131 39.84 6.16 -6.88
CA LEU A 131 40.33 6.44 -8.23
C LEU A 131 41.71 7.12 -8.19
N GLU A 132 41.90 8.09 -7.30
CA GLU A 132 43.19 8.78 -7.13
C GLU A 132 44.31 7.81 -6.71
N GLU A 133 44.03 6.91 -5.77
CA GLU A 133 45.00 5.88 -5.33
C GLU A 133 45.26 4.84 -6.42
N ARG A 134 44.26 4.50 -7.24
CA ARG A 134 44.46 3.64 -8.42
C ARG A 134 45.39 4.29 -9.43
N ASP A 135 45.16 5.56 -9.79
CA ASP A 135 46.01 6.30 -10.72
C ASP A 135 47.44 6.46 -10.17
N ARG A 136 47.58 6.55 -8.85
CA ARG A 136 48.88 6.55 -8.17
C ARG A 136 49.58 5.19 -8.30
N ALA A 137 48.86 4.09 -8.05
CA ALA A 137 49.38 2.73 -8.19
C ALA A 137 49.82 2.43 -9.63
N ASP A 138 49.04 2.84 -10.63
CA ASP A 138 49.37 2.64 -12.05
C ASP A 138 50.66 3.39 -12.44
N ARG A 139 50.83 4.63 -11.94
CA ARG A 139 52.07 5.39 -12.12
C ARG A 139 53.27 4.73 -11.43
N MET A 140 53.11 4.24 -10.21
CA MET A 140 54.18 3.52 -9.50
C MET A 140 54.59 2.25 -10.27
N SER A 141 53.61 1.47 -10.76
CA SER A 141 53.89 0.29 -11.57
C SER A 141 54.64 0.60 -12.87
N ALA A 142 54.36 1.75 -13.50
CA ALA A 142 55.12 2.20 -14.66
C ALA A 142 56.58 2.52 -14.30
N PHE A 143 56.80 3.24 -13.19
CA PHE A 143 58.16 3.54 -12.71
C PHE A 143 58.93 2.28 -12.28
N GLU A 144 58.27 1.31 -11.65
CA GLU A 144 58.88 0.03 -11.28
C GLU A 144 59.36 -0.74 -12.52
N ARG A 145 58.53 -0.80 -13.57
CA ARG A 145 58.91 -1.42 -14.86
C ARG A 145 60.10 -0.71 -15.50
N GLN A 146 60.11 0.63 -15.52
CA GLN A 146 61.25 1.40 -16.04
C GLN A 146 62.51 1.15 -15.22
N ASN A 147 62.43 1.16 -13.89
CA ASN A 147 63.56 0.88 -13.02
C ASN A 147 64.11 -0.54 -13.21
N ALA A 148 63.24 -1.54 -13.40
CA ALA A 148 63.66 -2.90 -13.71
C ALA A 148 64.43 -2.95 -15.05
N SER A 149 63.90 -2.34 -16.10
CA SER A 149 64.57 -2.24 -17.41
C SER A 149 65.93 -1.55 -17.32
N LEU A 150 66.02 -0.43 -16.59
CA LEU A 150 67.28 0.30 -16.40
C LEU A 150 68.30 -0.54 -15.61
N ARG A 151 67.87 -1.28 -14.58
CA ARG A 151 68.75 -2.18 -13.82
C ARG A 151 69.31 -3.30 -14.71
N GLU A 152 68.49 -3.86 -15.59
CA GLU A 152 68.94 -4.85 -16.57
C GLU A 152 69.94 -4.26 -17.56
N GLU A 153 69.70 -3.05 -18.05
CA GLU A 153 70.61 -2.34 -18.94
C GLU A 153 71.96 -2.03 -18.28
N ILE A 154 71.96 -1.48 -17.06
CA ILE A 154 73.18 -1.29 -16.25
C ILE A 154 73.92 -2.62 -16.06
N SER A 155 73.20 -3.72 -15.82
CA SER A 155 73.79 -5.04 -15.65
C SER A 155 74.35 -5.62 -16.96
N ARG A 156 73.83 -5.23 -18.13
CA ARG A 156 74.38 -5.58 -19.44
C ARG A 156 75.65 -4.78 -19.74
N ILE A 157 75.64 -3.47 -19.50
CA ILE A 157 76.81 -2.60 -19.69
C ILE A 157 77.98 -3.07 -18.81
N ARG A 158 77.73 -3.31 -17.51
CA ARG A 158 78.76 -3.79 -16.59
C ARG A 158 79.39 -5.12 -17.01
N ARG A 159 78.60 -6.03 -17.61
CA ARG A 159 79.13 -7.30 -18.15
C ARG A 159 79.98 -7.07 -19.40
N ALA A 160 79.53 -6.22 -20.32
CA ALA A 160 80.29 -5.86 -21.52
C ALA A 160 81.62 -5.17 -21.19
N ASP A 161 81.65 -4.28 -20.20
CA ASP A 161 82.87 -3.62 -19.74
C ASP A 161 83.87 -4.61 -19.11
N ALA A 162 83.37 -5.61 -18.36
CA ALA A 162 84.20 -6.66 -17.77
C ALA A 162 84.82 -7.58 -18.84
N ASP A 163 84.06 -7.94 -19.89
CA ASP A 163 84.54 -8.79 -20.98
C ASP A 163 85.48 -8.04 -21.96
N GLY A 164 85.29 -6.73 -22.11
CA GLY A 164 86.16 -5.85 -22.93
C GLY A 164 87.51 -5.55 -22.27
N GLY A 165 87.56 -5.49 -20.94
CA GLY A 165 88.79 -5.23 -20.16
C GLY A 165 89.76 -6.42 -20.09
N GLY A 166 89.30 -7.65 -20.38
CA GLY A 166 90.13 -8.87 -20.36
C GLY A 166 90.98 -9.12 -21.61
N ARG A 167 90.88 -8.28 -22.65
CA ARG A 167 91.63 -8.42 -23.92
C ARG A 167 92.87 -7.53 -24.04
N GLN A 168 93.24 -6.82 -22.97
CA GLN A 168 94.49 -6.06 -22.89
C GLN A 168 95.29 -6.54 -21.66
N ALA A 169 95.83 -7.75 -21.72
CA ALA A 169 96.86 -8.25 -20.83
C ALA A 169 97.79 -9.19 -21.61
#